data_AF-A0A7X7GUU0-F1
#
_entry.id   AF-A0A7X7GUU0-F1
#
_cell.length_a   1.000
_cell.length_b   1.000
_cell.length_c   1.000
_cell.angle_alpha   90.00
_cell.angle_beta   90.00
_cell.angle_gamma   90.00
#
_symmetry.space_group_name_H-M   'P 1'
#
loop_
_entity.id
_entity.type
_entity.pdbx_description
1 polymer ?
#
loop_
_entity_poly.entity_id
_entity_poly.type
_entity_poly.pdbx_seq_one_letter_code
_entity_poly.pdbx_strand_id
1 'polypeptide(L)'
;MQRAGVVSTHPEADDVAAEILREDGTAMAAALGGYFAAAGSEPGVLFAPLTILVGGGGAGGRVFDGRCRQPGVGAKRPRGWTDADRIPEAAYVAVPGSVAAAVVACAYVPGTSVNSVVRRGVAAARRAGAGRRAALVRQVAALGAGILNDAQLKGALLGELGPAQGGLMSSGDLMPPRDLDRPALERDGVWFPPWVSDVPESEGDEAPGAPPSPLGVGHVLCAVDVRGLFVALSFRSCPGWEIEDLEIALPKLAVPVRRGVPRTEPGSPLPTPAPIGLRRNPSGQVVEAIASPRSQRIDEPEIVLRRDPSTLDVSVLRH
;
A
#
# COMPACT_ATOMS: atom_id res chain seq x y z
N MET A 1 -7.97 4.86 -31.09
CA MET A 1 -6.60 4.50 -30.69
C MET A 1 -6.46 4.85 -29.22
N GLN A 2 -6.33 3.86 -28.35
CA GLN A 2 -6.35 4.05 -26.89
C GLN A 2 -4.90 4.18 -26.40
N ARG A 3 -4.48 5.41 -26.05
CA ARG A 3 -3.08 5.72 -25.71
C ARG A 3 -2.78 5.76 -24.22
N ALA A 4 -3.81 5.59 -23.40
CA ALA A 4 -3.77 5.46 -21.95
C ALA A 4 -4.70 4.32 -21.54
N GLY A 5 -4.36 3.62 -20.47
CA GLY A 5 -5.18 2.52 -19.98
C GLY A 5 -4.89 2.18 -18.54
N VAL A 6 -5.84 1.48 -17.93
CA VAL A 6 -5.76 1.00 -16.57
C VAL A 6 -6.39 -0.38 -16.47
N VAL A 7 -5.92 -1.15 -15.51
CA VAL A 7 -6.53 -2.41 -15.10
C VAL A 7 -6.34 -2.56 -13.60
N SER A 8 -7.42 -2.87 -12.88
CA SER A 8 -7.42 -3.20 -11.47
C SER A 8 -8.25 -4.46 -11.19
N THR A 9 -7.90 -5.12 -10.08
CA THR A 9 -8.74 -6.18 -9.50
C THR A 9 -9.76 -5.68 -8.49
N HIS A 10 -9.73 -4.40 -8.12
CA HIS A 10 -10.73 -3.80 -7.24
C HIS A 10 -11.70 -2.96 -8.08
N PRO A 11 -13.00 -3.29 -8.13
CA PRO A 11 -13.96 -2.66 -9.05
C PRO A 11 -14.01 -1.12 -8.93
N GLU A 12 -14.19 -0.62 -7.70
CA GLU A 12 -14.24 0.83 -7.44
C GLU A 12 -12.94 1.56 -7.83
N ALA A 13 -11.79 0.88 -7.69
CA ALA A 13 -10.50 1.46 -8.04
C ALA A 13 -10.32 1.51 -9.57
N ASP A 14 -10.76 0.46 -10.27
CA ASP A 14 -10.75 0.36 -11.74
C ASP A 14 -11.57 1.49 -12.36
N ASP A 15 -12.83 1.64 -11.92
CA ASP A 15 -13.77 2.63 -12.45
C ASP A 15 -13.25 4.06 -12.28
N VAL A 16 -12.80 4.41 -11.07
CA VAL A 16 -12.29 5.75 -10.76
C VAL A 16 -10.99 6.03 -11.50
N ALA A 17 -10.07 5.07 -11.57
CA ALA A 17 -8.82 5.26 -12.27
C ALA A 17 -9.03 5.42 -13.78
N ALA A 18 -9.98 4.68 -14.36
CA ALA A 18 -10.36 4.82 -15.76
C ALA A 18 -11.00 6.20 -16.03
N GLU A 19 -11.82 6.72 -15.11
CA GLU A 19 -12.35 8.08 -15.17
C GLU A 19 -11.24 9.13 -15.19
N ILE A 20 -10.26 9.04 -14.30
CA ILE A 20 -9.15 10.00 -14.24
C ILE A 20 -8.33 10.00 -15.53
N LEU A 21 -8.06 8.83 -16.11
CA LEU A 21 -7.34 8.76 -17.40
C LEU A 21 -8.15 9.33 -18.57
N ARG A 22 -9.48 9.19 -18.55
CA ARG A 22 -10.38 9.84 -19.53
C ARG A 22 -10.39 11.36 -19.42
N GLU A 23 -10.10 11.89 -18.24
CA GLU A 23 -9.94 13.33 -17.96
C GLU A 23 -8.50 13.84 -18.19
N ASP A 24 -7.68 13.11 -18.97
CA ASP A 24 -6.27 13.42 -19.24
C ASP A 24 -5.36 13.48 -17.98
N GLY A 25 -5.79 12.83 -16.90
CA GLY A 25 -5.00 12.66 -15.68
C GLY A 25 -3.74 11.82 -15.90
N THR A 26 -2.77 11.96 -14.97
CA THR A 26 -1.53 11.15 -14.99
C THR A 26 -1.80 9.72 -14.54
N ALA A 27 -0.91 8.79 -14.88
CA ALA A 27 -0.99 7.41 -14.38
C ALA A 27 -0.90 7.35 -12.84
N MET A 28 -0.12 8.26 -12.23
CA MET A 28 -0.06 8.42 -10.78
C MET A 28 -1.38 8.92 -10.18
N ALA A 29 -2.04 9.90 -10.82
CA ALA A 29 -3.36 10.36 -10.39
C ALA A 29 -4.39 9.23 -10.47
N ALA A 30 -4.37 8.45 -11.54
CA ALA A 30 -5.26 7.31 -11.72
C ALA A 30 -5.03 6.24 -10.65
N ALA A 31 -3.78 5.83 -10.41
CA ALA A 31 -3.45 4.83 -9.42
C ALA A 31 -3.80 5.26 -7.99
N LEU A 32 -3.43 6.47 -7.59
CA LEU A 32 -3.74 6.98 -6.25
C LEU A 32 -5.23 7.30 -6.08
N GLY A 33 -5.89 7.81 -7.12
CA GLY A 33 -7.32 8.04 -7.12
C GLY A 33 -8.12 6.74 -6.94
N GLY A 34 -7.72 5.69 -7.67
CA GLY A 34 -8.27 4.35 -7.50
C GLY A 34 -8.02 3.78 -6.10
N TYR A 35 -6.79 3.90 -5.57
CA TYR A 35 -6.47 3.49 -4.19
C TYR A 35 -7.32 4.23 -3.15
N PHE A 36 -7.46 5.55 -3.25
CA PHE A 36 -8.29 6.31 -2.32
C PHE A 36 -9.78 5.97 -2.48
N ALA A 37 -10.26 5.66 -3.69
CA ALA A 37 -11.63 5.19 -3.90
C ALA A 37 -11.88 3.82 -3.25
N ALA A 38 -10.93 2.89 -3.36
CA ALA A 38 -10.97 1.63 -2.59
C ALA A 38 -10.94 1.89 -1.08
N ALA A 39 -10.05 2.77 -0.59
CA ALA A 39 -9.99 3.20 0.80
C ALA A 39 -11.28 3.87 1.29
N GLY A 40 -12.01 4.52 0.40
CA GLY A 40 -13.31 5.11 0.69
C GLY A 40 -14.41 4.06 0.77
N SER A 41 -14.41 3.07 -0.12
CA SER A 41 -15.44 2.03 -0.18
C SER A 41 -15.29 0.97 0.91
N GLU A 42 -14.06 0.65 1.33
CA GLU A 42 -13.78 -0.43 2.29
C GLU A 42 -12.99 0.04 3.52
N PRO A 43 -13.38 -0.36 4.75
CA PRO A 43 -12.72 0.07 5.99
C PRO A 43 -11.28 -0.43 6.11
N GLY A 44 -10.98 -1.61 5.54
CA GLY A 44 -9.70 -2.31 5.68
C GLY A 44 -8.63 -1.91 4.67
N VAL A 45 -8.82 -0.85 3.88
CA VAL A 45 -7.90 -0.47 2.79
C VAL A 45 -7.00 0.71 3.14
N LEU A 46 -7.52 1.79 3.75
CA LEU A 46 -6.78 3.05 3.94
C LEU A 46 -5.44 2.88 4.67
N PHE A 47 -5.39 1.97 5.64
CA PHE A 47 -4.23 1.72 6.48
C PHE A 47 -3.63 0.31 6.31
N ALA A 48 -4.11 -0.44 5.33
CA ALA A 48 -3.49 -1.69 4.91
C ALA A 48 -2.20 -1.44 4.13
N PRO A 49 -1.33 -2.46 3.98
CA PRO A 49 -0.11 -2.33 3.20
C PRO A 49 -0.34 -1.82 1.77
N LEU A 50 0.55 -0.93 1.33
CA LEU A 50 0.57 -0.34 -0.01
C LEU A 50 2.00 -0.41 -0.58
N THR A 51 2.14 -0.72 -1.86
CA THR A 51 3.40 -0.61 -2.59
C THR A 51 3.11 0.02 -3.95
N ILE A 52 3.87 1.05 -4.30
CA ILE A 52 3.72 1.77 -5.57
C ILE A 52 5.04 1.68 -6.32
N LEU A 53 5.02 1.18 -7.55
CA LEU A 53 6.14 1.13 -8.47
C LEU A 53 5.82 2.04 -9.65
N VAL A 54 6.71 2.99 -9.95
CA VAL A 54 6.57 3.95 -11.05
C VAL A 54 7.75 3.86 -12.00
N GLY A 55 7.49 4.08 -13.29
CA GLY A 55 8.52 4.18 -14.30
C GLY A 55 8.02 4.65 -15.66
N GLY A 56 8.91 4.76 -16.64
CA GLY A 56 8.60 5.35 -17.95
C GLY A 56 8.56 6.89 -17.91
N GLY A 57 8.37 7.54 -19.07
CA GLY A 57 8.26 9.00 -19.17
C GLY A 57 9.44 9.81 -18.60
N GLY A 58 10.63 9.21 -18.47
CA GLY A 58 11.80 9.85 -17.84
C GLY A 58 11.83 9.78 -16.31
N ALA A 59 10.86 9.11 -15.67
CA ALA A 59 10.77 8.98 -14.22
C ALA A 59 11.84 8.05 -13.59
N GLY A 60 12.52 7.20 -14.38
CA GLY A 60 13.34 6.12 -13.83
C GLY A 60 12.50 5.10 -13.03
N GLY A 61 13.13 4.10 -12.42
CA GLY A 61 12.44 3.09 -11.62
C GLY A 61 12.43 3.48 -10.14
N ARG A 62 11.26 3.89 -9.62
CA ARG A 62 11.09 4.22 -8.19
C ARG A 62 9.99 3.40 -7.54
N VAL A 63 10.17 3.11 -6.27
CA VAL A 63 9.25 2.33 -5.45
C VAL A 63 8.97 3.07 -4.15
N PHE A 64 7.69 3.15 -3.78
CA PHE A 64 7.24 3.72 -2.54
C PHE A 64 6.74 2.64 -1.57
N ASP A 65 7.39 2.55 -0.41
CA ASP A 65 7.17 1.53 0.63
C ASP A 65 6.10 1.97 1.62
N GLY A 66 4.87 1.54 1.37
CA GLY A 66 3.73 1.71 2.28
C GLY A 66 3.43 0.46 3.10
N ARG A 67 4.39 -0.47 3.26
CA ARG A 67 4.22 -1.62 4.14
C ARG A 67 3.94 -1.17 5.58
N CYS A 68 3.18 -1.99 6.30
CA CYS A 68 3.01 -1.78 7.72
C CYS A 68 4.34 -1.99 8.46
N ARG A 69 4.46 -1.41 9.66
CA ARG A 69 5.70 -1.44 10.44
C ARG A 69 5.46 -2.03 11.81
N GLN A 70 6.52 -2.65 12.34
CA GLN A 70 6.53 -3.17 13.70
C GLN A 70 6.38 -2.01 14.69
N PRO A 71 5.39 -2.04 15.61
CA PRO A 71 5.20 -1.00 16.62
C PRO A 71 6.28 -1.00 17.71
N GLY A 72 6.38 0.12 18.41
CA GLY A 72 7.19 0.30 19.63
C GLY A 72 8.36 1.28 19.48
N VAL A 73 8.36 2.15 18.46
CA VAL A 73 9.45 3.11 18.24
C VAL A 73 9.60 4.03 19.45
N GLY A 74 10.80 4.12 20.01
CA GLY A 74 11.10 4.96 21.18
C GLY A 74 10.44 4.50 22.50
N ALA A 75 9.70 3.39 22.50
CA ALA A 75 9.13 2.82 23.72
C ALA A 75 10.13 1.88 24.42
N LYS A 76 9.99 1.72 25.74
CA LYS A 76 10.75 0.72 26.49
C LYS A 76 10.37 -0.67 25.98
N ARG A 77 11.36 -1.47 25.61
CA ARG A 77 11.12 -2.84 25.10
C ARG A 77 10.42 -3.71 26.17
N PRO A 78 9.31 -4.39 25.84
CA PRO A 78 8.61 -5.25 26.79
C PRO A 78 9.45 -6.49 27.14
N ARG A 79 9.11 -7.16 28.25
CA ARG A 79 9.75 -8.42 28.66
C ARG A 79 9.40 -9.57 27.72
N GLY A 80 8.25 -9.49 27.07
CA GLY A 80 7.69 -10.48 26.15
C GLY A 80 6.79 -11.49 26.85
N TRP A 81 5.82 -12.01 26.11
CA TRP A 81 4.88 -13.04 26.54
C TRP A 81 5.50 -14.44 26.46
N THR A 82 5.11 -15.32 27.38
CA THR A 82 5.41 -16.75 27.37
C THR A 82 4.33 -17.52 26.62
N ASP A 83 4.57 -18.79 26.30
CA ASP A 83 3.59 -19.63 25.59
C ASP A 83 2.32 -19.92 26.43
N ALA A 84 2.40 -19.74 27.76
CA ALA A 84 1.26 -19.83 28.66
C ALA A 84 0.42 -18.55 28.71
N ASP A 85 0.95 -17.43 28.23
CA ASP A 85 0.26 -16.14 28.26
C ASP A 85 -0.72 -16.03 27.09
N ARG A 86 -1.94 -15.56 27.36
CA ARG A 86 -2.82 -15.07 26.30
C ARG A 86 -2.32 -13.70 25.84
N ILE A 87 -1.82 -13.64 24.61
CA ILE A 87 -1.37 -12.39 24.00
C ILE A 87 -2.59 -11.51 23.69
N PRO A 88 -2.61 -10.23 24.09
CA PRO A 88 -3.68 -9.30 23.73
C PRO A 88 -3.78 -9.10 22.22
N GLU A 89 -4.99 -9.05 21.68
CA GLU A 89 -5.24 -8.80 20.25
C GLU A 89 -4.62 -7.49 19.75
N ALA A 90 -4.59 -6.45 20.60
CA ALA A 90 -3.97 -5.16 20.29
C ALA A 90 -2.45 -5.26 20.03
N ALA A 91 -1.77 -6.30 20.55
CA ALA A 91 -0.34 -6.53 20.33
C ALA A 91 -0.01 -6.96 18.89
N TYR A 92 -1.02 -7.41 18.14
CA TYR A 92 -0.88 -7.81 16.74
C TYR A 92 -1.13 -6.65 15.78
N VAL A 93 -1.58 -5.48 16.24
CA VAL A 93 -1.89 -4.36 15.35
C VAL A 93 -0.63 -3.64 14.92
N ALA A 94 -0.44 -3.53 13.61
CA ALA A 94 0.74 -2.89 13.03
C ALA A 94 0.57 -1.38 12.83
N VAL A 95 1.69 -0.69 12.63
CA VAL A 95 1.72 0.74 12.33
C VAL A 95 1.55 0.94 10.81
N PRO A 96 0.55 1.70 10.35
CA PRO A 96 0.33 1.90 8.91
C PRO A 96 1.42 2.74 8.23
N GLY A 97 1.87 2.33 7.04
CA GLY A 97 2.77 3.11 6.19
C GLY A 97 2.13 3.68 4.92
N SER A 98 0.92 3.23 4.58
CA SER A 98 0.30 3.41 3.27
C SER A 98 0.01 4.85 2.89
N VAL A 99 -0.60 5.65 3.79
CA VAL A 99 -0.92 7.06 3.50
C VAL A 99 0.35 7.88 3.29
N ALA A 100 1.40 7.63 4.08
CA ALA A 100 2.68 8.32 3.92
C ALA A 100 3.30 8.00 2.55
N ALA A 101 3.33 6.72 2.17
CA ALA A 101 3.82 6.29 0.85
C ALA A 101 3.00 6.90 -0.30
N ALA A 102 1.66 6.90 -0.20
CA ALA A 102 0.78 7.50 -1.21
C ALA A 102 1.01 9.01 -1.39
N VAL A 103 1.20 9.74 -0.29
CA VAL A 103 1.47 11.19 -0.33
C VAL A 103 2.85 11.48 -0.92
N VAL A 104 3.88 10.72 -0.54
CA VAL A 104 5.23 10.86 -1.11
C VAL A 104 5.23 10.52 -2.60
N ALA A 105 4.55 9.44 -3.02
CA ALA A 105 4.39 9.08 -4.43
C ALA A 105 3.65 10.16 -5.22
N CYS A 106 2.62 10.77 -4.64
CA CYS A 106 1.87 11.86 -5.27
C CYS A 106 2.77 13.07 -5.59
N ALA A 107 3.71 13.39 -4.70
CA ALA A 107 4.64 14.50 -4.89
C ALA A 107 5.72 14.21 -5.96
N TYR A 108 5.92 12.94 -6.30
CA TYR A 108 6.96 12.51 -7.25
C TYR A 108 6.63 12.88 -8.71
N VAL A 109 5.35 12.87 -9.08
CA VAL A 109 4.90 13.08 -10.47
C VAL A 109 4.21 14.44 -10.61
N PRO A 110 4.82 15.40 -11.34
CA PRO A 110 4.21 16.70 -11.59
C PRO A 110 2.81 16.58 -12.20
N GLY A 111 1.91 17.46 -11.78
CA GLY A 111 0.51 17.46 -12.23
C GLY A 111 -0.41 16.52 -11.47
N THR A 112 0.09 15.82 -10.45
CA THR A 112 -0.74 15.05 -9.50
C THR A 112 -0.97 15.85 -8.22
N SER A 113 -2.21 15.94 -7.76
CA SER A 113 -2.57 16.66 -6.53
C SER A 113 -3.16 15.70 -5.51
N VAL A 114 -2.64 15.72 -4.28
CA VAL A 114 -3.16 14.92 -3.16
C VAL A 114 -4.65 15.20 -2.96
N ASN A 115 -5.05 16.47 -2.97
CA ASN A 115 -6.46 16.84 -2.83
C ASN A 115 -7.31 16.24 -3.96
N SER A 116 -6.82 16.25 -5.21
CA SER A 116 -7.57 15.70 -6.33
C SER A 116 -7.86 14.20 -6.17
N VAL A 117 -6.84 13.42 -5.81
CA VAL A 117 -6.98 11.96 -5.65
C VAL A 117 -7.76 11.60 -4.38
N VAL A 118 -7.57 12.33 -3.28
CA VAL A 118 -8.31 12.12 -2.02
C VAL A 118 -9.81 12.37 -2.19
N ARG A 119 -10.21 13.37 -2.99
CA ARG A 119 -11.64 13.63 -3.23
C ARG A 119 -12.39 12.44 -3.81
N ARG A 120 -11.72 11.58 -4.58
CA ARG A 120 -12.32 10.34 -5.12
C ARG A 120 -12.63 9.36 -3.99
N GLY A 121 -11.75 9.23 -3.00
CA GLY A 121 -12.00 8.45 -1.78
C GLY A 121 -13.09 9.01 -0.90
N VAL A 122 -13.14 10.33 -0.73
CA VAL A 122 -14.25 10.99 0.01
C VAL A 122 -15.60 10.71 -0.65
N ALA A 123 -15.66 10.73 -1.98
CA ALA A 123 -16.88 10.41 -2.72
C ALA A 123 -17.30 8.95 -2.54
N ALA A 124 -16.35 8.01 -2.65
CA ALA A 124 -16.61 6.58 -2.44
C ALA A 124 -17.09 6.28 -1.01
N ALA A 125 -16.46 6.88 0.01
CA ALA A 125 -16.89 6.74 1.40
C ALA A 125 -18.31 7.24 1.64
N ARG A 126 -18.67 8.38 1.05
CA ARG A 126 -20.05 8.90 1.12
C ARG A 126 -21.06 7.98 0.45
N ARG A 127 -20.73 7.41 -0.72
CA ARG A 127 -21.60 6.41 -1.39
C ARG A 127 -21.80 5.16 -0.54
N ALA A 128 -20.76 4.74 0.19
CA ALA A 128 -20.81 3.62 1.12
C ALA A 128 -21.52 3.96 2.46
N GLY A 129 -22.00 5.19 2.65
CA GLY A 129 -22.62 5.63 3.91
C GLY A 129 -21.63 5.85 5.07
N ALA A 130 -20.31 5.79 4.82
CA ALA A 130 -19.26 5.89 5.82
C ALA A 130 -18.82 7.36 6.01
N GLY A 131 -19.63 8.12 6.75
CA GLY A 131 -19.42 9.56 6.96
C GLY A 131 -18.16 9.90 7.77
N ARG A 132 -17.79 9.09 8.77
CA ARG A 132 -16.59 9.30 9.59
C ARG A 132 -15.34 8.91 8.80
N ARG A 133 -15.40 7.83 8.03
CA ARG A 133 -14.33 7.49 7.08
C ARG A 133 -14.13 8.59 6.03
N ALA A 134 -15.22 9.15 5.49
CA ALA A 134 -15.12 10.26 4.54
C ALA A 134 -14.45 11.51 5.14
N ALA A 135 -14.67 11.78 6.43
CA ALA A 135 -14.01 12.87 7.15
C ALA A 135 -12.51 12.60 7.36
N LEU A 136 -12.16 11.39 7.79
CA LEU A 136 -10.77 10.95 7.96
C LEU A 136 -10.01 11.00 6.63
N VAL A 137 -10.56 10.42 5.56
CA VAL A 137 -9.95 10.44 4.22
C VAL A 137 -9.73 11.89 3.76
N ARG A 138 -10.67 12.81 4.03
CA ARG A 138 -10.49 14.23 3.70
C ARG A 138 -9.31 14.87 4.46
N GLN A 139 -9.09 14.51 5.73
CA GLN A 139 -7.98 15.05 6.51
C GLN A 139 -6.62 14.70 5.91
N VAL A 140 -6.49 13.59 5.18
CA VAL A 140 -5.27 13.24 4.44
C VAL A 140 -4.84 14.35 3.47
N ALA A 141 -5.80 15.04 2.82
CA ALA A 141 -5.47 16.14 1.92
C ALA A 141 -4.86 17.36 2.64
N ALA A 142 -5.20 17.57 3.92
CA ALA A 142 -4.72 18.69 4.71
C ALA A 142 -3.41 18.37 5.44
N LEU A 143 -3.30 17.15 5.99
CA LEU A 143 -2.21 16.74 6.87
C LEU A 143 -1.12 15.92 6.15
N GLY A 144 -1.43 15.41 4.95
CA GLY A 144 -0.51 14.64 4.14
C GLY A 144 0.03 13.41 4.88
N ALA A 145 1.34 13.18 4.75
CA ALA A 145 2.01 12.04 5.35
C ALA A 145 1.94 12.05 6.90
N GLY A 146 1.70 13.21 7.52
CA GLY A 146 1.63 13.38 8.98
C GLY A 146 0.28 13.03 9.61
N ILE A 147 -0.68 12.48 8.85
CA ILE A 147 -2.05 12.21 9.33
C ILE A 147 -2.09 11.43 10.65
N LEU A 148 -1.19 10.46 10.84
CA LEU A 148 -1.16 9.62 12.06
C LEU A 148 -0.84 10.42 13.33
N ASN A 149 -0.22 11.59 13.21
CA ASN A 149 0.09 12.47 14.32
C ASN A 149 -1.00 13.54 14.58
N ASP A 150 -2.11 13.51 13.83
CA ASP A 150 -3.32 14.27 14.16
C ASP A 150 -3.79 13.93 15.58
N ALA A 151 -4.21 14.93 16.34
CA ALA A 151 -4.55 14.75 17.75
C ALA A 151 -5.70 13.75 17.98
N GLN A 152 -6.73 13.78 17.12
CA GLN A 152 -7.89 12.90 17.24
C GLN A 152 -7.49 11.47 16.87
N LEU A 153 -6.83 11.29 15.72
CA LEU A 153 -6.41 9.96 15.27
C LEU A 153 -5.39 9.34 16.23
N LYS A 154 -4.37 10.11 16.65
CA LYS A 154 -3.38 9.70 17.64
C LYS A 154 -4.00 9.28 18.96
N GLY A 155 -4.99 10.06 19.43
CA GLY A 155 -5.73 9.75 20.66
C GLY A 155 -6.44 8.40 20.57
N ALA A 156 -7.19 8.17 19.49
CA ALA A 156 -7.88 6.90 19.25
C ALA A 156 -6.90 5.72 19.16
N LEU A 157 -5.85 5.85 18.35
CA LEU A 157 -4.83 4.81 18.16
C LEU A 157 -4.14 4.43 19.47
N LEU A 158 -3.65 5.40 20.23
CA LEU A 158 -2.94 5.11 21.49
C LEU A 158 -3.88 4.67 22.61
N GLY A 159 -5.12 5.15 22.60
CA GLY A 159 -6.16 4.77 23.55
C GLY A 159 -6.54 3.29 23.46
N GLU A 160 -6.49 2.72 22.26
CA GLU A 160 -6.87 1.31 21.99
C GLU A 160 -5.67 0.37 21.79
N LEU A 161 -4.57 0.87 21.21
CA LEU A 161 -3.44 0.04 20.74
C LEU A 161 -2.14 0.31 21.50
N GLY A 162 -2.19 1.20 22.48
CA GLY A 162 -1.06 1.51 23.34
C GLY A 162 -0.80 0.43 24.41
N PRO A 163 0.33 0.53 25.13
CA PRO A 163 0.69 -0.40 26.19
C PRO A 163 -0.36 -0.57 27.30
N ALA A 164 -1.15 0.47 27.56
CA ALA A 164 -2.22 0.43 28.57
C ALA A 164 -3.33 -0.59 28.23
N GLN A 165 -3.54 -0.89 26.95
CA GLN A 165 -4.50 -1.89 26.48
C GLN A 165 -3.84 -3.22 26.07
N GLY A 166 -2.55 -3.39 26.40
CA GLY A 166 -1.79 -4.56 26.00
C GLY A 166 -1.29 -4.52 24.55
N GLY A 167 -1.49 -3.41 23.82
CA GLY A 167 -0.89 -3.19 22.52
C GLY A 167 0.56 -2.70 22.60
N LEU A 168 1.19 -2.55 21.43
CA LEU A 168 2.60 -2.18 21.31
C LEU A 168 2.83 -0.78 20.72
N MET A 169 1.78 -0.12 20.25
CA MET A 169 1.88 1.15 19.54
C MET A 169 2.31 2.28 20.48
N SER A 170 3.26 3.08 20.04
CA SER A 170 3.80 4.22 20.78
C SER A 170 3.56 5.53 20.02
N SER A 171 3.73 6.67 20.69
CA SER A 171 3.70 7.96 19.99
C SER A 171 4.82 8.11 18.95
N GLY A 172 5.94 7.38 19.08
CA GLY A 172 7.04 7.43 18.13
C GLY A 172 6.69 6.78 16.79
N ASP A 173 5.79 5.79 16.81
CA ASP A 173 5.33 5.07 15.63
C ASP A 173 4.50 5.95 14.67
N LEU A 174 3.85 6.99 15.20
CA LEU A 174 2.93 7.83 14.45
C LEU A 174 3.61 8.94 13.64
N MET A 175 4.95 8.96 13.66
CA MET A 175 5.75 9.84 12.81
C MET A 175 5.93 9.21 11.42
N PRO A 176 5.90 10.00 10.33
CA PRO A 176 6.12 9.47 8.99
C PRO A 176 7.49 8.78 8.87
N PRO A 177 7.57 7.57 8.28
CA PRO A 177 8.85 6.93 8.02
C PRO A 177 9.71 7.73 7.05
N ARG A 178 11.03 7.63 7.17
CA ARG A 178 11.98 8.40 6.33
C ARG A 178 12.40 7.65 5.06
N ASP A 179 12.23 6.34 5.03
CA ASP A 179 12.74 5.42 4.02
C ASP A 179 11.65 4.92 3.06
N LEU A 180 10.67 5.79 2.79
CA LEU A 180 9.50 5.48 1.96
C LEU A 180 9.83 5.40 0.48
N ASP A 181 10.77 6.20 -0.03
CA ASP A 181 11.10 6.28 -1.45
C ASP A 181 12.44 5.61 -1.75
N ARG A 182 12.42 4.56 -2.59
CA ARG A 182 13.57 3.70 -2.87
C ARG A 182 13.71 3.47 -4.38
N PRO A 183 14.93 3.23 -4.89
CA PRO A 183 15.10 2.75 -6.26
C PRO A 183 14.45 1.38 -6.43
N ALA A 184 13.89 1.13 -7.62
CA ALA A 184 13.44 -0.20 -7.98
C ALA A 184 14.60 -1.18 -8.10
N LEU A 185 14.34 -2.45 -7.78
CA LEU A 185 15.27 -3.54 -8.03
C LEU A 185 15.11 -4.01 -9.47
N GLU A 186 16.22 -4.16 -10.19
CA GLU A 186 16.23 -4.63 -11.57
C GLU A 186 16.66 -6.10 -11.66
N ARG A 187 15.85 -6.92 -12.35
CA ARG A 187 16.16 -8.32 -12.69
C ARG A 187 15.61 -8.63 -14.07
N ASP A 188 16.44 -9.15 -14.96
CA ASP A 188 16.06 -9.61 -16.31
C ASP A 188 15.21 -8.61 -17.11
N GLY A 189 15.60 -7.33 -17.07
CA GLY A 189 14.90 -6.26 -17.79
C GLY A 189 13.62 -5.75 -17.10
N VAL A 190 13.23 -6.33 -15.96
CA VAL A 190 12.04 -5.94 -15.19
C VAL A 190 12.44 -5.20 -13.92
N TRP A 191 11.72 -4.13 -13.61
CA TRP A 191 11.79 -3.43 -12.33
C TRP A 191 10.75 -3.98 -11.35
N PHE A 192 11.18 -4.20 -10.10
CA PHE A 192 10.37 -4.73 -9.00
C PHE A 192 10.56 -3.91 -7.72
N PRO A 193 9.61 -4.00 -6.76
CA PRO A 193 9.87 -3.61 -5.39
C PRO A 193 11.07 -4.37 -4.79
N PRO A 194 11.99 -3.72 -4.07
CA PRO A 194 13.21 -4.37 -3.59
C PRO A 194 12.95 -5.44 -2.52
N TRP A 195 11.78 -5.42 -1.87
CA TRP A 195 11.36 -6.41 -0.88
C TRP A 195 10.61 -7.63 -1.47
N VAL A 196 10.58 -7.79 -2.80
CA VAL A 196 10.01 -9.02 -3.41
C VAL A 196 10.80 -10.27 -2.99
N SER A 197 12.09 -10.12 -2.65
CA SER A 197 12.91 -11.20 -2.08
C SER A 197 12.75 -11.40 -0.57
N ASP A 198 12.01 -10.54 0.12
CA ASP A 198 11.79 -10.68 1.57
C ASP A 198 10.76 -11.78 1.89
N VAL A 199 10.11 -12.34 0.87
CA VAL A 199 9.17 -13.46 1.03
C VAL A 199 9.94 -14.77 0.86
N PRO A 200 10.08 -15.59 1.93
CA PRO A 200 10.80 -16.86 1.86
C PRO A 200 10.19 -17.81 0.82
N GLU A 201 11.03 -18.59 0.14
CA GLU A 201 10.59 -19.62 -0.82
C GLU A 201 9.88 -20.81 -0.14
N SER A 202 9.94 -20.93 1.19
CA SER A 202 9.48 -22.12 1.91
C SER A 202 7.96 -22.17 2.06
N GLU A 203 7.39 -23.32 1.70
CA GLU A 203 5.97 -23.72 1.73
C GLU A 203 5.34 -23.83 3.15
N GLY A 204 5.71 -22.96 4.10
CA GLY A 204 5.15 -22.99 5.44
C GLY A 204 4.80 -21.59 5.94
N ASP A 205 3.54 -21.40 6.33
CA ASP A 205 3.01 -20.18 6.96
C ASP A 205 3.71 -19.80 8.28
N GLU A 206 4.62 -20.64 8.80
CA GLU A 206 5.32 -20.48 10.08
C GLU A 206 6.83 -20.16 9.96
N ALA A 207 7.38 -20.01 8.74
CA ALA A 207 8.81 -19.71 8.58
C ALA A 207 9.16 -18.30 9.13
N PRO A 208 10.31 -18.12 9.80
CA PRO A 208 10.77 -16.80 10.23
C PRO A 208 10.89 -15.84 9.03
N GLY A 209 10.09 -14.77 9.02
CA GLY A 209 10.01 -13.80 7.92
C GLY A 209 8.89 -14.04 6.91
N ALA A 210 8.12 -15.14 7.04
CA ALA A 210 6.89 -15.31 6.28
C ALA A 210 5.88 -14.20 6.65
N PRO A 211 5.09 -13.71 5.69
CA PRO A 211 4.12 -12.67 5.95
C PRO A 211 2.98 -13.21 6.85
N PRO A 212 2.56 -12.47 7.88
CA PRO A 212 1.62 -12.98 8.90
C PRO A 212 0.24 -13.30 8.33
N SER A 213 -0.27 -14.53 8.57
CA SER A 213 -1.57 -14.99 8.07
C SER A 213 -2.71 -14.76 9.08
N PRO A 214 -3.91 -14.29 8.66
CA PRO A 214 -4.27 -13.92 7.30
C PRO A 214 -3.87 -12.47 6.96
N LEU A 215 -3.32 -12.27 5.76
CA LEU A 215 -2.90 -10.95 5.26
C LEU A 215 -4.04 -10.13 4.63
N GLY A 216 -5.25 -10.68 4.54
CA GLY A 216 -6.38 -10.09 3.81
C GLY A 216 -6.31 -10.28 2.28
N VAL A 217 -7.21 -9.63 1.56
CA VAL A 217 -7.33 -9.75 0.09
C VAL A 217 -6.33 -8.83 -0.60
N GLY A 218 -5.54 -9.36 -1.54
CA GLY A 218 -4.59 -8.58 -2.34
C GLY A 218 -5.27 -7.98 -3.57
N HIS A 219 -4.99 -6.71 -3.84
CA HIS A 219 -5.45 -5.99 -5.01
C HIS A 219 -4.29 -5.33 -5.73
N VAL A 220 -4.43 -5.22 -7.05
CA VAL A 220 -3.46 -4.52 -7.90
C VAL A 220 -4.16 -3.50 -8.78
N LEU A 221 -3.43 -2.48 -9.18
CA LEU A 221 -3.83 -1.49 -10.16
C LEU A 221 -2.61 -1.14 -11.01
N CYS A 222 -2.69 -1.41 -12.31
CA CYS A 222 -1.69 -1.01 -13.29
C CYS A 222 -2.28 0.09 -14.16
N ALA A 223 -1.58 1.20 -14.34
CA ALA A 223 -2.00 2.32 -15.17
C ALA A 223 -0.85 2.81 -16.06
N VAL A 224 -1.19 3.27 -17.26
CA VAL A 224 -0.29 4.00 -18.16
C VAL A 224 -1.01 5.20 -18.74
N ASP A 225 -0.36 6.36 -18.73
CA ASP A 225 -0.91 7.58 -19.33
C ASP A 225 -0.38 7.85 -20.74
N VAL A 226 -0.95 8.88 -21.38
CA VAL A 226 -0.59 9.26 -22.76
C VAL A 226 0.87 9.69 -22.92
N ARG A 227 1.56 10.03 -21.83
CA ARG A 227 2.97 10.45 -21.79
C ARG A 227 3.90 9.23 -21.61
N GLY A 228 3.35 8.04 -21.38
CA GLY A 228 4.12 6.83 -21.16
C GLY A 228 4.67 6.68 -19.75
N LEU A 229 4.07 7.37 -18.77
CA LEU A 229 4.30 7.06 -17.37
C LEU A 229 3.48 5.82 -17.01
N PHE A 230 4.15 4.81 -16.47
CA PHE A 230 3.54 3.61 -15.92
C PHE A 230 3.54 3.68 -14.40
N VAL A 231 2.45 3.23 -13.79
CA VAL A 231 2.34 2.98 -12.36
C VAL A 231 1.74 1.60 -12.15
N ALA A 232 2.42 0.76 -11.39
CA ALA A 232 1.87 -0.46 -10.84
C ALA A 232 1.73 -0.28 -9.32
N LEU A 233 0.57 -0.57 -8.77
CA LEU A 233 0.25 -0.40 -7.37
C LEU A 233 -0.30 -1.72 -6.83
N SER A 234 0.23 -2.18 -5.70
CA SER A 234 -0.26 -3.33 -4.94
C SER A 234 -0.75 -2.83 -3.59
N PHE A 235 -1.99 -3.16 -3.24
CA PHE A 235 -2.59 -2.81 -1.96
C PHE A 235 -3.42 -3.96 -1.43
N ARG A 236 -3.86 -3.88 -0.18
CA ARG A 236 -4.68 -4.92 0.43
C ARG A 236 -5.96 -4.36 1.03
N SER A 237 -6.96 -5.22 1.12
CA SER A 237 -8.09 -5.07 2.03
C SER A 237 -7.88 -6.06 3.18
N CYS A 238 -7.48 -5.54 4.35
CA CYS A 238 -7.16 -6.36 5.51
C CYS A 238 -8.33 -6.37 6.51
N PRO A 239 -8.87 -7.56 6.87
CA PRO A 239 -9.63 -7.65 8.11
C PRO A 239 -8.69 -7.35 9.28
N GLY A 240 -9.19 -6.68 10.32
CA GLY A 240 -8.30 -6.12 11.32
C GLY A 240 -8.97 -5.64 12.59
N TRP A 241 -8.22 -4.82 13.34
CA TRP A 241 -8.74 -4.10 14.50
C TRP A 241 -9.59 -2.93 14.02
N GLU A 242 -10.89 -3.00 14.27
CA GLU A 242 -11.82 -1.94 13.88
C GLU A 242 -11.74 -0.77 14.87
N ILE A 243 -11.66 0.44 14.33
CA ILE A 243 -11.86 1.67 15.10
C ILE A 243 -13.20 2.23 14.65
N GLU A 244 -14.26 1.88 15.39
CA GLU A 244 -15.64 2.21 15.04
C GLU A 244 -15.86 3.71 14.87
N ASP A 245 -15.23 4.52 15.73
CA ASP A 245 -15.30 5.98 15.71
C ASP A 245 -14.70 6.60 14.45
N LEU A 246 -13.92 5.83 13.68
CA LEU A 246 -13.28 6.26 12.44
C LEU A 246 -13.76 5.47 11.22
N GLU A 247 -14.57 4.43 11.41
CA GLU A 247 -15.10 3.54 10.34
C GLU A 247 -14.00 2.90 9.47
N ILE A 248 -12.87 2.56 10.10
CA ILE A 248 -11.69 1.95 9.48
C ILE A 248 -11.28 0.68 10.24
N ALA A 249 -10.45 -0.13 9.59
CA ALA A 249 -9.77 -1.25 10.21
C ALA A 249 -8.25 -1.14 10.04
N LEU A 250 -7.53 -1.54 11.09
CA LEU A 250 -6.07 -1.60 11.10
C LEU A 250 -5.58 -3.05 11.01
N PRO A 251 -4.56 -3.32 10.19
CA PRO A 251 -4.16 -4.68 9.92
C PRO A 251 -3.40 -5.29 11.11
N LYS A 252 -3.74 -6.54 11.44
CA LYS A 252 -3.11 -7.32 12.53
C LYS A 252 -1.84 -8.03 12.05
N LEU A 253 -0.83 -7.24 11.64
CA LEU A 253 0.42 -7.75 11.03
C LEU A 253 1.64 -7.67 11.95
N ALA A 254 1.52 -7.01 13.11
CA ALA A 254 2.65 -6.88 14.03
C ALA A 254 3.01 -8.25 14.61
N VAL A 255 4.29 -8.44 14.90
CA VAL A 255 4.78 -9.63 15.59
C VAL A 255 4.84 -9.31 17.08
N PRO A 256 4.04 -9.97 17.94
CA PRO A 256 4.13 -9.77 19.38
C PRO A 256 5.49 -10.26 19.90
N VAL A 257 5.98 -9.59 20.94
CA VAL A 257 7.26 -9.94 21.56
C VAL A 257 7.09 -11.21 22.40
N ARG A 258 7.61 -12.35 21.95
CA ARG A 258 7.63 -13.61 22.73
C ARG A 258 8.96 -13.83 23.44
N ARG A 259 8.94 -14.50 24.59
CA ARG A 259 10.17 -14.87 25.32
C ARG A 259 10.91 -15.97 24.56
N GLY A 260 12.22 -15.83 24.40
CA GLY A 260 13.05 -16.82 23.69
C GLY A 260 13.04 -16.72 22.16
N VAL A 261 12.15 -15.90 21.58
CA VAL A 261 12.08 -15.63 20.14
C VAL A 261 12.84 -14.34 19.80
N PRO A 262 13.67 -14.31 18.74
CA PRO A 262 14.26 -13.07 18.25
C PRO A 262 13.20 -12.00 18.00
N ARG A 263 13.48 -10.78 18.46
CA ARG A 263 12.50 -9.69 18.38
C ARG A 263 12.61 -8.99 17.04
N THR A 264 11.48 -8.72 16.41
CA THR A 264 11.39 -7.74 15.31
C THR A 264 11.69 -6.35 15.86
N GLU A 265 12.55 -5.61 15.16
CA GLU A 265 12.92 -4.25 15.55
C GLU A 265 11.74 -3.28 15.33
N PRO A 266 11.41 -2.40 16.28
CA PRO A 266 10.39 -1.37 16.08
C PRO A 266 10.71 -0.43 14.91
N GLY A 267 9.71 -0.09 14.12
CA GLY A 267 9.81 0.73 12.92
C GLY A 267 10.22 -0.04 11.67
N SER A 268 10.68 -1.30 11.80
CA SER A 268 11.00 -2.14 10.65
C SER A 268 9.75 -2.43 9.81
N PRO A 269 9.83 -2.32 8.47
CA PRO A 269 8.77 -2.80 7.58
C PRO A 269 8.47 -4.27 7.81
N LEU A 270 7.19 -4.62 7.85
CA LEU A 270 6.71 -5.99 8.00
C LEU A 270 6.59 -6.64 6.62
N PRO A 271 6.95 -7.93 6.47
CA PRO A 271 6.83 -8.65 5.20
C PRO A 271 5.41 -8.54 4.62
N THR A 272 5.30 -8.08 3.38
CA THR A 272 4.04 -7.99 2.66
C THR A 272 4.32 -8.27 1.18
N PRO A 273 3.60 -9.21 0.55
CA PRO A 273 3.64 -9.41 -0.89
C PRO A 273 3.34 -8.13 -1.67
N ALA A 274 4.13 -7.89 -2.72
CA ALA A 274 3.91 -6.84 -3.70
C ALA A 274 4.17 -7.41 -5.11
N PRO A 275 3.29 -8.28 -5.62
CA PRO A 275 3.48 -9.01 -6.88
C PRO A 275 3.18 -8.10 -8.08
N ILE A 276 4.00 -7.05 -8.23
CA ILE A 276 3.92 -6.05 -9.30
C ILE A 276 5.30 -5.84 -9.93
N GLY A 277 5.34 -5.49 -11.22
CA GLY A 277 6.58 -5.19 -11.92
C GLY A 277 6.37 -4.29 -13.14
N LEU A 278 7.46 -3.67 -13.62
CA LEU A 278 7.49 -2.90 -14.86
C LEU A 278 8.53 -3.49 -15.81
N ARG A 279 8.08 -4.05 -16.95
CA ARG A 279 8.97 -4.66 -17.94
C ARG A 279 9.46 -3.61 -18.93
N ARG A 280 10.77 -3.66 -19.23
CA ARG A 280 11.40 -2.81 -20.24
C ARG A 280 11.79 -3.61 -21.46
N ASN A 281 11.80 -2.95 -22.61
CA ASN A 281 12.35 -3.49 -23.85
C ASN A 281 13.89 -3.36 -23.87
N PRO A 282 14.60 -3.93 -24.87
CA PRO A 282 16.06 -3.82 -24.96
C PRO A 282 16.62 -2.40 -25.07
N SER A 283 15.80 -1.42 -25.47
CA SER A 283 16.20 0.00 -25.49
C SER A 283 16.01 0.70 -24.13
N GLY A 284 15.57 -0.02 -23.09
CA GLY A 284 15.37 0.48 -21.74
C GLY A 284 14.05 1.22 -21.51
N GLN A 285 13.17 1.27 -22.50
CA GLN A 285 11.84 1.89 -22.35
C GLN A 285 10.90 0.93 -21.62
N VAL A 286 10.14 1.45 -20.66
CA VAL A 286 9.05 0.68 -20.03
C VAL A 286 7.95 0.48 -21.05
N VAL A 287 7.55 -0.78 -21.25
CA VAL A 287 6.53 -1.17 -22.23
C VAL A 287 5.35 -1.89 -21.59
N GLU A 288 5.52 -2.43 -20.37
CA GLU A 288 4.45 -3.15 -19.68
C GLU A 288 4.46 -2.91 -18.18
N ALA A 289 3.27 -2.87 -17.58
CA ALA A 289 3.06 -3.11 -16.16
C ALA A 289 2.47 -4.51 -15.98
N ILE A 290 3.06 -5.30 -15.09
CA ILE A 290 2.70 -6.70 -14.84
C ILE A 290 2.31 -6.90 -13.38
N ALA A 291 1.36 -7.80 -13.12
CA ALA A 291 0.93 -8.11 -11.75
C ALA A 291 0.36 -9.53 -11.60
N SER A 292 0.48 -10.10 -10.40
CA SER A 292 -0.10 -11.40 -10.01
C SER A 292 -0.78 -11.28 -8.64
N PRO A 293 -1.98 -10.68 -8.56
CA PRO A 293 -2.61 -10.23 -7.31
C PRO A 293 -2.88 -11.35 -6.30
N ARG A 294 -2.95 -12.61 -6.74
CA ARG A 294 -3.19 -13.77 -5.87
C ARG A 294 -1.91 -14.46 -5.41
N SER A 295 -0.77 -14.07 -5.98
CA SER A 295 0.52 -14.68 -5.71
C SER A 295 1.34 -13.84 -4.75
N GLN A 296 2.29 -14.48 -4.06
CA GLN A 296 3.24 -13.75 -3.23
C GLN A 296 4.35 -13.07 -4.06
N ARG A 297 4.65 -13.64 -5.24
CA ARG A 297 5.63 -13.20 -6.22
C ARG A 297 5.08 -13.30 -7.64
N ILE A 298 5.76 -12.68 -8.61
CA ILE A 298 5.45 -12.84 -10.04
C ILE A 298 6.36 -13.94 -10.60
N ASP A 299 5.81 -15.15 -10.74
CA ASP A 299 6.42 -16.20 -11.56
C ASP A 299 5.88 -16.09 -13.00
N GLU A 300 4.55 -16.10 -13.14
CA GLU A 300 3.83 -15.75 -14.37
C GLU A 300 2.82 -14.62 -14.09
N PRO A 301 2.75 -13.57 -14.92
CA PRO A 301 1.84 -12.45 -14.68
C PRO A 301 0.40 -12.82 -15.02
N GLU A 302 -0.51 -12.68 -14.05
CA GLU A 302 -1.96 -12.82 -14.27
C GLU A 302 -2.53 -11.63 -15.06
N ILE A 303 -1.91 -10.45 -14.90
CA ILE A 303 -2.33 -9.20 -15.53
C ILE A 303 -1.13 -8.57 -16.23
N VAL A 304 -1.31 -8.19 -17.49
CA VAL A 304 -0.34 -7.41 -18.27
C VAL A 304 -1.03 -6.21 -18.91
N LEU A 305 -0.64 -5.00 -18.52
CA LEU A 305 -0.98 -3.76 -19.21
C LEU A 305 0.19 -3.37 -20.12
N ARG A 306 0.02 -3.54 -21.43
CA ARG A 306 1.06 -3.29 -22.43
C ARG A 306 0.79 -1.99 -23.17
N ARG A 307 1.83 -1.19 -23.41
CA ARG A 307 1.83 -0.10 -24.37
C ARG A 307 2.82 -0.39 -25.48
N ASP A 308 2.33 -0.49 -26.70
CA ASP A 308 3.18 -0.72 -27.86
C ASP A 308 4.08 0.51 -28.10
N PRO A 309 5.41 0.35 -28.20
CA PRO A 309 6.33 1.48 -28.29
C PRO A 309 6.26 2.22 -29.64
N SER A 310 5.72 1.59 -30.69
CA SER A 310 5.66 2.14 -32.04
C SER A 310 4.33 2.84 -32.32
N THR A 311 3.22 2.18 -31.96
CA THR A 311 1.85 2.67 -32.18
C THR A 311 1.33 3.47 -31.00
N LEU A 312 1.89 3.28 -29.80
CA LEU A 312 1.42 3.83 -28.52
C LEU A 312 0.05 3.30 -28.09
N ASP A 313 -0.47 2.27 -28.76
CA ASP A 313 -1.69 1.59 -28.37
C ASP A 313 -1.50 0.83 -27.07
N VAL A 314 -2.52 0.90 -26.21
CA VAL A 314 -2.57 0.22 -24.93
C VAL A 314 -3.49 -0.99 -25.03
N SER A 315 -3.02 -2.14 -24.54
CA SER A 315 -3.79 -3.37 -24.43
C SER A 315 -3.68 -3.99 -23.04
N VAL A 316 -4.71 -4.71 -22.63
CA VAL A 316 -4.77 -5.45 -21.36
C VAL A 316 -4.91 -6.93 -21.66
N LEU A 317 -4.01 -7.74 -21.11
CA LEU A 317 -4.08 -9.20 -21.14
C LEU A 317 -4.35 -9.70 -19.72
N ARG A 318 -5.30 -10.63 -19.60
CA ARG A 318 -5.62 -11.36 -18.36
C ARG A 318 -5.43 -12.84 -18.63
N HIS A 319 -4.67 -13.52 -17.78
CA HIS A 319 -4.36 -14.95 -17.86
C HIS A 319 -5.12 -15.74 -16.81
#